data_AF-A0A7C2SGJ1-F1
#
_entry.id   AF-A0A7C2SGJ1-F1
#
_cell.length_a   1.000
_cell.length_b   1.000
_cell.length_c   1.000
_cell.angle_alpha   90.00
_cell.angle_beta   90.00
_cell.angle_gamma   90.00
#
_symmetry.space_group_name_H-M   'P 1'
#
loop_
_entity.id
_entity.type
_entity.pdbx_description
1 polymer ?
#
loop_
_entity_poly.entity_id
_entity_poly.type
_entity_poly.pdbx_seq_one_letter_code
_entity_poly.pdbx_strand_id
1 'polypeptide(L)'
;MKKILIVAILISTSVLMAQNLNGRFSTSLYTFERYSAPDVSETYVRSLSSLYFNLNKDNISLRTRLNFETDIANALENDPRLRFYNLYFEARKVFDIATVRIGRQSLFNSVAGGLYDG
;
A
#
# COMPACT_ATOMS: atom_id res chain seq x y z
N MET A 1 10.21 -17.68 -10.07
CA MET A 1 10.67 -16.30 -10.37
C MET A 1 10.49 -15.91 -11.83
N LYS A 2 11.07 -16.61 -12.81
CA LYS A 2 10.92 -16.27 -14.25
C LYS A 2 9.47 -16.18 -14.74
N LYS A 3 8.59 -17.08 -14.29
CA LYS A 3 7.16 -17.08 -14.65
C LYS A 3 6.41 -15.84 -14.16
N ILE A 4 6.73 -15.34 -12.97
CA ILE A 4 6.13 -14.13 -12.39
C ILE A 4 6.57 -12.88 -13.20
N LEU A 5 7.85 -12.84 -13.57
CA LEU A 5 8.39 -11.76 -14.40
C LEU A 5 7.71 -11.70 -15.77
N ILE A 6 7.48 -12.86 -16.40
CA ILE A 6 6.81 -12.95 -17.71
C ILE A 6 5.35 -12.50 -17.61
N VAL A 7 4.63 -12.89 -16.55
CA VAL A 7 3.25 -12.43 -16.31
C VAL A 7 3.21 -10.92 -16.08
N ALA A 8 4.17 -10.37 -15.31
CA ALA A 8 4.28 -8.92 -15.09
C ALA A 8 4.53 -8.16 -16.41
N ILE A 9 5.40 -8.69 -17.29
CA ILE A 9 5.69 -8.11 -18.60
C ILE A 9 4.46 -8.16 -19.51
N LEU A 10 3.74 -9.28 -19.56
CA LEU A 10 2.53 -9.43 -20.38
C LEU A 10 1.38 -8.51 -19.92
N ILE A 11 1.26 -8.28 -18.61
CA ILE A 11 0.30 -7.29 -18.09
C ILE A 11 0.73 -5.87 -18.50
N SER A 12 2.03 -5.57 -18.47
CA SER A 12 2.56 -4.25 -18.83
C SER A 12 2.45 -3.90 -20.32
N THR A 13 2.40 -4.88 -21.22
CA THR A 13 2.25 -4.63 -22.67
C THR A 13 0.79 -4.45 -23.10
N SER A 14 -0.18 -4.88 -22.28
CA SER A 14 -1.62 -4.71 -22.57
C SER A 14 -2.14 -3.28 -22.39
N VAL A 15 -1.31 -2.39 -21.84
CA VAL A 15 -1.68 -1.02 -21.49
C VAL A 15 -1.11 0.04 -22.45
N LEU A 16 -1.21 -0.22 -23.76
CA LEU A 16 -0.88 0.72 -24.84
C LEU A 16 -1.90 1.85 -25.04
N MET A 17 -2.64 2.24 -24.00
CA MET A 17 -3.58 3.37 -24.04
C MET A 17 -3.19 4.42 -23.01
N ALA A 18 -3.56 5.68 -23.23
CA ALA A 18 -3.26 6.80 -22.35
C ALA A 18 -3.71 6.51 -20.91
N GLN A 19 -2.78 6.01 -20.12
CA GLN A 19 -2.97 5.62 -18.74
C GLN A 19 -2.19 6.59 -17.88
N ASN A 20 -2.86 7.17 -16.90
CA ASN A 20 -2.21 8.00 -15.91
C ASN A 20 -1.75 7.10 -14.77
N LEU A 21 -0.43 6.90 -14.71
CA LEU A 21 0.24 6.26 -13.59
C LEU A 21 0.78 7.35 -12.67
N ASN A 22 0.30 7.36 -11.42
CA ASN A 22 0.76 8.26 -10.38
C ASN A 22 1.04 7.44 -9.13
N GLY A 23 2.18 7.65 -8.50
CA GLY A 23 2.46 7.06 -7.22
C GLY A 23 3.55 7.78 -6.46
N ARG A 24 3.70 7.38 -5.20
CA ARG A 24 4.78 7.77 -4.32
C ARG A 24 5.26 6.53 -3.59
N PHE A 25 6.54 6.22 -3.75
CA PHE A 25 7.24 5.25 -2.92
C PHE A 25 8.17 6.02 -1.99
N SER A 26 8.14 5.71 -0.71
CA SER A 26 8.99 6.33 0.30
C SER A 26 9.50 5.26 1.24
N THR A 27 10.77 5.34 1.60
CA THR A 27 11.39 4.46 2.58
C THR A 27 12.09 5.30 3.63
N SER A 28 12.10 4.79 4.86
CA SER A 28 12.73 5.40 6.01
C SER A 28 13.37 4.32 6.87
N LEU A 29 14.51 4.68 7.45
CA LEU A 29 15.24 3.84 8.40
C LEU A 29 15.35 4.61 9.70
N TYR A 30 15.03 3.97 10.82
CA TYR A 30 15.21 4.54 12.14
C TYR A 30 15.63 3.47 13.14
N THR A 31 16.32 3.90 14.19
CA THR A 31 16.74 3.05 15.29
C THR A 31 15.91 3.35 16.53
N PHE A 32 15.70 2.34 17.35
CA PHE A 32 15.07 2.51 18.66
C PHE A 32 15.59 1.46 19.64
N GLU A 33 15.51 1.78 20.92
CA GLU A 33 15.89 0.89 22.02
C GLU A 33 14.62 0.37 22.70
N ARG A 34 14.58 -0.91 23.05
CA ARG A 34 13.47 -1.51 23.80
C ARG A 34 14.01 -2.43 24.89
N TYR A 35 13.46 -2.26 26.09
CA TYR A 35 13.75 -3.09 27.25
C TYR A 35 12.78 -4.25 27.31
N SER A 36 13.28 -5.48 27.38
CA SER A 36 12.49 -6.69 27.62
C SER A 36 12.43 -7.07 29.10
N ALA A 37 13.42 -6.61 29.88
CA ALA A 37 13.51 -6.68 31.35
C ALA A 37 14.32 -5.47 31.88
N PRO A 38 14.34 -5.18 33.20
CA PRO A 38 15.02 -4.01 33.76
C PRO A 38 16.49 -3.85 33.33
N ASP A 39 17.20 -4.95 33.13
CA ASP A 39 18.63 -4.96 32.75
C ASP A 39 18.88 -5.52 31.34
N VAL A 40 17.82 -5.77 30.56
CA VAL A 40 17.93 -6.32 29.20
C VAL A 40 17.37 -5.32 28.20
N SER A 41 18.29 -4.66 27.51
CA SER A 41 18.00 -3.69 26.46
C SER A 41 18.51 -4.17 25.11
N GLU A 42 17.68 -4.02 24.09
CA GLU A 42 18.01 -4.34 22.70
C GLU A 42 17.79 -3.12 21.81
N THR A 43 18.76 -2.89 20.92
CA THR A 43 18.67 -1.85 19.88
C THR A 43 18.18 -2.45 18.58
N TYR A 44 17.17 -1.82 17.98
CA TYR A 44 16.49 -2.25 16.78
C TYR A 44 16.77 -1.31 15.61
N VAL A 45 16.70 -1.82 14.38
CA VAL A 45 16.87 -1.04 13.15
C VAL A 45 15.66 -1.28 12.26
N ARG A 46 14.70 -0.35 12.32
CA ARG A 46 13.44 -0.44 11.60
C ARG A 46 13.57 0.11 10.18
N SER A 47 13.09 -0.66 9.22
CA SER A 47 12.72 -0.18 7.88
C SER A 47 11.22 -0.03 7.77
N LEU A 48 10.78 1.15 7.34
CA LEU A 48 9.40 1.45 7.00
C LEU A 48 9.35 1.96 5.56
N SER A 49 8.70 1.19 4.70
CA SER A 49 8.42 1.54 3.31
C SER A 49 6.93 1.78 3.11
N SER A 50 6.57 2.85 2.42
CA SER A 50 5.20 3.21 2.06
C SER A 50 5.05 3.29 0.55
N LEU A 51 3.97 2.72 0.01
CA LEU A 51 3.59 2.84 -1.39
C LEU A 51 2.19 3.43 -1.48
N TYR A 52 2.07 4.53 -2.22
CA TYR A 52 0.83 5.06 -2.75
C TYR A 52 0.86 4.91 -4.26
N PHE A 53 -0.14 4.26 -4.84
CA PHE A 53 -0.16 3.99 -6.27
C PHE A 53 -1.58 4.06 -6.83
N ASN A 54 -1.72 4.80 -7.92
CA ASN A 54 -2.92 4.91 -8.71
C ASN A 54 -2.61 4.65 -10.17
N LEU A 55 -3.37 3.74 -10.76
CA LEU A 55 -3.44 3.54 -12.19
C LEU A 55 -4.81 3.98 -12.67
N ASN A 56 -4.86 4.92 -13.61
CA ASN A 56 -6.11 5.46 -14.12
C ASN A 56 -6.14 5.34 -15.65
N LYS A 57 -7.30 4.97 -16.19
CA LYS A 57 -7.60 5.00 -17.62
C LYS A 57 -9.06 5.36 -17.80
N ASP A 58 -9.34 6.47 -18.48
CA ASP A 58 -10.70 6.97 -18.71
C ASP A 58 -11.51 7.07 -17.40
N ASN A 59 -12.59 6.29 -17.31
CA ASN A 59 -13.48 6.21 -16.15
C ASN A 59 -13.07 5.13 -15.14
N ILE A 60 -11.99 4.40 -15.37
CA ILE A 60 -11.54 3.28 -14.56
C ILE A 60 -10.28 3.67 -13.78
N SER A 61 -10.21 3.27 -12.51
CA SER A 61 -8.99 3.42 -11.71
C SER A 61 -8.76 2.26 -10.75
N LEU A 62 -7.51 1.86 -10.60
CA LEU A 62 -7.02 0.99 -9.54
C LEU A 62 -6.24 1.85 -8.55
N ARG A 63 -6.60 1.77 -7.27
CA ARG A 63 -6.02 2.61 -6.22
C ARG A 63 -5.57 1.73 -5.07
N THR A 64 -4.32 1.93 -4.63
CA THR A 64 -3.75 1.18 -3.51
C THR A 64 -2.83 2.07 -2.66
N ARG A 65 -2.87 1.82 -1.36
CA ARG A 65 -1.97 2.40 -0.38
C ARG A 65 -1.60 1.30 0.60
N LEU A 66 -0.30 1.07 0.75
CA LEU A 66 0.23 0.04 1.66
C LEU A 66 1.50 0.52 2.35
N ASN A 67 1.75 -0.05 3.53
CA ASN A 67 3.02 0.05 4.23
C ASN A 67 3.61 -1.35 4.41
N PHE A 68 4.92 -1.43 4.25
CA PHE A 68 5.74 -2.58 4.58
C PHE A 68 6.75 -2.18 5.64
N GLU A 69 6.80 -2.93 6.72
CA GLU A 69 7.70 -2.68 7.84
C GLU A 69 8.46 -3.97 8.17
N THR A 70 9.74 -3.83 8.50
CA THR A 70 10.55 -4.93 8.99
C THR A 70 11.66 -4.38 9.87
N ASP A 71 12.08 -5.16 10.86
CA ASP A 71 13.36 -4.92 11.50
C ASP A 71 14.47 -5.64 10.74
N ILE A 72 15.64 -5.01 10.68
CA ILE A 72 16.81 -5.51 9.95
C ILE A 72 17.89 -6.02 10.92
N ALA A 73 17.86 -5.57 12.18
CA ALA A 73 18.88 -5.91 13.16
C ALA A 73 18.48 -7.09 14.05
N ASN A 74 17.27 -7.06 14.62
CA ASN A 74 16.79 -8.05 15.58
C ASN A 74 15.39 -8.53 15.21
N ALA A 75 15.10 -9.81 15.49
CA ALA A 75 13.77 -10.35 15.25
C ALA A 75 12.77 -9.73 16.23
N LEU A 76 11.65 -9.24 15.71
CA LEU A 76 10.52 -8.74 16.48
C LEU A 76 9.32 -9.66 16.29
N GLU A 77 8.51 -9.78 17.34
CA GLU A 77 7.26 -10.52 17.26
C GLU A 77 6.32 -9.83 16.24
N ASN A 78 5.72 -10.61 15.35
CA ASN A 78 4.85 -10.14 14.27
C ASN A 78 5.54 -9.27 13.19
N ASP A 79 6.85 -9.46 12.98
CA ASP A 79 7.57 -8.96 11.80
C ASP A 79 7.89 -10.05 10.77
N PRO A 80 7.97 -9.72 9.47
CA PRO A 80 7.69 -8.41 8.87
C PRO A 80 6.18 -8.13 8.79
N ARG A 81 5.81 -6.85 8.78
CA ARG A 81 4.40 -6.41 8.69
C ARG A 81 4.09 -5.77 7.34
N LEU A 82 3.08 -6.30 6.65
CA LEU A 82 2.47 -5.68 5.48
C LEU A 82 1.05 -5.23 5.80
N ARG A 83 0.76 -3.94 5.63
CA ARG A 83 -0.59 -3.37 5.85
C ARG A 83 -1.09 -2.68 4.60
N PHE A 84 -2.25 -3.11 4.11
CA PHE A 84 -3.01 -2.41 3.07
C PHE A 84 -4.02 -1.46 3.74
N TYR A 85 -3.85 -0.16 3.52
CA TYR A 85 -4.82 0.87 3.93
C TYR A 85 -6.00 0.92 2.96
N ASN A 86 -5.73 0.67 1.68
CA ASN A 86 -6.76 0.46 0.66
C ASN A 86 -6.22 -0.37 -0.51
N LEU A 87 -7.14 -1.04 -1.19
CA LEU A 87 -6.94 -1.72 -2.45
C LEU A 87 -8.31 -1.87 -3.09
N TYR A 88 -8.64 -0.99 -4.04
CA TYR A 88 -9.93 -1.02 -4.70
C TYR A 88 -9.85 -0.61 -6.16
N PHE A 89 -10.80 -1.14 -6.91
CA PHE A 89 -11.12 -0.73 -8.25
C PHE A 89 -12.28 0.25 -8.22
N GLU A 90 -12.22 1.30 -9.04
CA GLU A 90 -13.27 2.30 -9.19
C GLU A 90 -13.61 2.44 -10.67
N ALA A 91 -14.88 2.24 -11.01
CA ALA A 91 -15.46 2.56 -12.31
C ALA A 91 -16.45 3.72 -12.14
N ARG A 92 -16.19 4.84 -12.80
CA ARG A 92 -17.03 6.04 -12.82
C ARG A 92 -17.94 6.02 -14.05
N LYS A 93 -19.02 6.81 -14.04
CA LYS A 93 -19.96 6.96 -15.17
C LYS A 93 -20.45 5.61 -15.74
N VAL A 94 -20.67 4.62 -14.88
CA VAL A 94 -21.30 3.36 -15.29
C VAL A 94 -22.73 3.67 -15.71
N PHE A 95 -23.05 3.41 -16.99
CA PHE A 95 -24.30 3.85 -17.65
C PHE A 95 -24.58 5.37 -17.51
N ASP A 96 -23.53 6.19 -17.41
CA ASP A 96 -23.60 7.64 -17.18
C ASP A 96 -24.29 8.08 -15.87
N ILE A 97 -24.59 7.16 -14.96
CA ILE A 97 -25.35 7.44 -13.73
C ILE A 97 -24.64 7.06 -12.43
N ALA A 98 -23.70 6.12 -12.45
CA ALA A 98 -23.16 5.54 -11.22
C ALA A 98 -21.62 5.53 -11.16
N THR A 99 -21.10 5.55 -9.94
CA THR A 99 -19.72 5.19 -9.64
C THR A 99 -19.72 3.95 -8.76
N VAL A 100 -19.03 2.91 -9.20
CA VAL A 100 -18.93 1.63 -8.51
C VAL A 100 -17.51 1.46 -8.01
N ARG A 101 -17.35 1.15 -6.72
CA ARG A 101 -16.07 0.85 -6.09
C ARG A 101 -16.10 -0.54 -5.48
N ILE A 102 -15.11 -1.36 -5.80
CA ILE A 102 -15.01 -2.75 -5.33
C ILE A 102 -13.64 -2.97 -4.70
N GLY A 103 -13.62 -3.44 -3.45
CA GLY A 103 -12.41 -3.72 -2.68
C GLY A 103 -12.38 -2.93 -1.37
N ARG A 104 -11.20 -2.92 -0.75
CA ARG A 104 -10.94 -2.22 0.51
C ARG A 104 -10.81 -0.73 0.24
N GLN A 105 -11.79 0.05 0.71
CA GLN A 105 -11.85 1.49 0.50
C GLN A 105 -11.47 2.23 1.78
N SER A 106 -10.81 3.37 1.65
CA SER A 106 -10.63 4.24 2.81
C SER A 106 -11.92 5.00 3.07
N LEU A 107 -12.45 4.92 4.29
CA LEU A 107 -13.67 5.62 4.67
C LEU A 107 -13.31 6.96 5.30
N PHE A 108 -13.92 8.04 4.80
CA PHE A 108 -13.86 9.35 5.45
C PHE A 108 -15.13 9.54 6.27
N ASN A 109 -14.98 9.66 7.59
CA ASN A 109 -16.10 9.93 8.47
C ASN A 109 -15.99 11.37 9.01
N SER A 110 -17.03 12.18 8.78
CA SER A 110 -17.03 13.61 9.12
C SER A 110 -17.02 13.87 10.63
N VAL A 111 -17.31 12.85 11.45
CA VAL A 111 -17.43 12.99 12.91
C VAL A 111 -16.07 12.99 13.63
N ALA A 112 -15.03 12.42 13.02
CA ALA A 112 -13.74 12.22 13.69
C ALA A 112 -12.50 12.60 12.84
N GLY A 113 -12.69 13.23 11.68
CA GLY A 113 -11.61 13.88 10.93
C GLY A 113 -10.47 12.96 10.46
N GLY A 114 -10.74 11.66 10.32
CA GLY A 114 -9.73 10.65 10.01
C GLY A 114 -10.06 9.82 8.78
N LEU A 115 -9.01 9.40 8.07
CA LEU A 115 -9.06 8.32 7.09
C LEU A 115 -9.10 6.99 7.86
N TYR A 116 -10.21 6.26 7.77
CA TYR A 116 -10.32 4.93 8.36
C TYR A 116 -9.92 3.88 7.32
N ASP A 117 -9.18 2.87 7.79
CA ASP A 117 -8.94 1.64 7.04
C ASP A 117 -10.27 0.89 6.95
N GLY A 118 -10.94 0.91 5.79
CA GLY A 118 -12.19 0.18 5.58
C GLY A 118 -12.00 -1.32 5.44
#